data_AF-A0A925FPT1-F1
#
_entry.id   AF-A0A925FPT1-F1
#
_cell.length_a   1.000
_cell.length_b   1.000
_cell.length_c   1.000
_cell.angle_alpha   90.00
_cell.angle_beta   90.00
_cell.angle_gamma   90.00
#
_symmetry.space_group_name_H-M   'P 1'
#
loop_
_entity.id
_entity.type
_entity.pdbx_description
1 polymer ?
#
loop_
_entity_poly.entity_id
_entity_poly.type
_entity_poly.pdbx_seq_one_letter_code
_entity_poly.pdbx_strand_id
1 'polypeptide(L)'
;MIDVTWFNERGMPSRVFEVENSTDMKNALSKFMELVDFKTKMFIVAPSRRENEFNKILEQPTFKPIEKQVSFWNYEKVEKIFNAEKDTNELRQQLF
;
A
#
# COMPACT_ATOMS: atom_id res chain seq x y z
N MET A 1 -12.92 -6.03 -3.41
CA MET A 1 -13.02 -4.61 -3.02
C MET A 1 -11.71 -4.21 -2.38
N ILE A 2 -11.16 -3.07 -2.80
CA ILE A 2 -9.94 -2.44 -2.27
C ILE A 2 -10.35 -1.49 -1.15
N ASP A 3 -9.64 -1.52 -0.01
CA ASP A 3 -10.00 -0.70 1.16
C ASP A 3 -9.84 0.80 0.89
N VAL A 4 -8.70 1.20 0.31
CA VAL A 4 -8.46 2.61 -0.02
C VAL A 4 -7.78 2.76 -1.37
N THR A 5 -8.27 3.70 -2.18
CA THR A 5 -7.70 4.05 -3.49
C THR A 5 -7.49 5.55 -3.59
N TRP A 6 -6.26 5.97 -3.90
CA TRP A 6 -5.94 7.34 -4.26
C TRP A 6 -5.88 7.49 -5.77
N PHE A 7 -6.60 8.47 -6.29
CA PHE A 7 -6.61 8.81 -7.71
C PHE A 7 -5.66 9.96 -8.00
N ASN A 8 -5.03 9.94 -9.19
CA ASN A 8 -4.31 11.10 -9.70
C ASN A 8 -5.26 12.09 -10.38
N GLU A 9 -4.73 13.22 -10.86
CA GLU A 9 -5.49 14.28 -11.55
C GLU A 9 -6.28 13.82 -12.77
N ARG A 10 -5.88 12.70 -13.40
CA ARG A 10 -6.60 12.10 -14.54
C ARG A 10 -7.67 11.08 -14.11
N GLY A 11 -7.93 10.95 -12.81
CA GLY A 11 -8.90 9.99 -12.28
C GLY A 11 -8.43 8.53 -12.34
N MET A 12 -7.13 8.27 -12.51
CA MET A 12 -6.57 6.90 -12.53
C MET A 12 -6.05 6.52 -11.14
N PRO A 13 -6.21 5.24 -10.72
CA PRO A 13 -5.65 4.78 -9.46
C PRO A 13 -4.12 4.98 -9.49
N SER A 14 -3.62 5.72 -8.52
CA SER A 14 -2.20 6.01 -8.36
C SER A 14 -1.59 5.21 -7.22
N ARG A 15 -2.39 4.96 -6.17
CA ARG A 15 -2.03 4.17 -5.01
C ARG A 15 -3.24 3.40 -4.50
N VAL A 16 -3.03 2.16 -4.09
CA VAL A 16 -4.06 1.31 -3.46
C VAL A 16 -3.53 0.67 -2.20
N PHE A 17 -4.42 0.49 -1.23
CA PHE A 17 -4.09 -0.01 0.10
C PHE A 17 -5.09 -1.10 0.51
N GLU A 18 -4.56 -2.16 1.12
CA GLU A 18 -5.32 -3.23 1.77
C GLU A 18 -4.80 -3.37 3.21
N VAL A 19 -5.70 -3.30 4.19
CA VAL A 19 -5.39 -3.33 5.61
C VAL A 19 -5.65 -4.73 6.17
N GLU A 20 -4.58 -5.49 6.35
CA GLU A 20 -4.64 -6.94 6.62
C GLU A 20 -4.21 -7.26 8.07
N ASN A 21 -5.09 -6.98 9.05
CA ASN A 21 -4.77 -7.20 10.47
C ASN A 21 -4.79 -8.69 10.87
N SER A 22 -5.82 -9.43 10.46
CA SER A 22 -6.00 -10.85 10.77
C SER A 22 -6.52 -11.68 9.59
N THR A 23 -6.71 -11.04 8.44
CA THR A 23 -7.26 -11.62 7.21
C THR A 23 -6.15 -12.10 6.27
N ASP A 24 -6.54 -12.76 5.17
CA ASP A 24 -5.61 -13.44 4.25
C ASP A 24 -4.91 -12.47 3.28
N MET A 25 -3.61 -12.26 3.49
CA MET A 25 -2.77 -11.42 2.62
C MET A 25 -2.69 -11.91 1.17
N LYS A 26 -2.85 -13.21 0.93
CA LYS A 26 -2.87 -13.75 -0.43
C LYS A 26 -4.08 -13.26 -1.21
N ASN A 27 -5.21 -13.10 -0.54
CA ASN A 27 -6.41 -12.53 -1.15
C ASN A 27 -6.16 -11.05 -1.54
N ALA A 28 -5.58 -10.26 -0.64
CA ALA A 28 -5.21 -8.87 -0.94
C ALA A 28 -4.26 -8.77 -2.15
N LEU A 29 -3.21 -9.58 -2.20
CA LEU A 29 -2.29 -9.63 -3.35
C LEU A 29 -2.98 -10.10 -4.65
N SER A 30 -3.98 -10.99 -4.54
CA SER A 30 -4.76 -11.44 -5.70
C SER A 30 -5.62 -10.32 -6.28
N LYS A 31 -6.21 -9.46 -5.43
CA LYS A 31 -6.92 -8.25 -5.89
C LYS A 31 -5.97 -7.29 -6.61
N PHE A 32 -4.73 -7.15 -6.14
CA PHE A 32 -3.73 -6.30 -6.79
C PHE A 32 -3.34 -6.76 -8.20
N MET A 33 -3.43 -8.07 -8.48
CA MET A 33 -3.21 -8.60 -9.84
C MET A 33 -4.23 -8.06 -10.86
N GLU A 34 -5.44 -7.67 -10.43
CA GLU A 34 -6.43 -7.03 -11.30
C GLU A 34 -5.98 -5.64 -11.79
N LEU A 35 -4.97 -5.06 -11.14
CA LEU A 35 -4.40 -3.74 -11.45
C LEU A 35 -3.00 -3.81 -12.06
N VAL A 36 -2.56 -5.00 -12.53
CA VAL A 36 -1.19 -5.24 -13.02
C VAL A 36 -0.76 -4.28 -14.14
N ASP A 37 -1.68 -3.93 -15.04
CA ASP A 37 -1.41 -3.03 -16.18
C ASP A 37 -1.51 -1.54 -15.83
N PHE A 38 -1.90 -1.21 -14.60
CA PHE A 38 -1.97 0.16 -14.12
C PHE A 38 -0.63 0.60 -13.54
N LYS A 39 -0.29 1.88 -13.70
CA LYS A 39 0.86 2.51 -13.03
C LYS A 39 0.52 2.85 -11.57
N THR A 40 0.20 1.83 -10.78
CA THR A 40 -0.34 1.95 -9.42
C THR A 40 0.65 1.40 -8.40
N LYS A 41 0.96 2.19 -7.36
CA LYS A 41 1.70 1.66 -6.20
C LYS A 41 0.74 0.93 -5.26
N MET A 42 1.12 -0.26 -4.81
CA MET A 42 0.25 -1.15 -4.06
C MET A 42 0.82 -1.37 -2.67
N PHE A 43 -0.01 -1.31 -1.63
CA PHE A 43 0.45 -1.37 -0.26
C PHE A 43 -0.38 -2.37 0.56
N ILE A 44 0.31 -3.35 1.16
CA ILE A 44 -0.24 -4.15 2.25
C ILE A 44 0.11 -3.44 3.54
N VAL A 45 -0.91 -3.12 4.35
CA VAL A 45 -0.76 -2.50 5.66
C VAL A 45 -1.14 -3.50 6.74
N ALA A 46 -0.18 -3.92 7.58
CA ALA A 46 -0.41 -4.99 8.55
C ALA A 46 0.59 -4.95 9.73
N PRO A 47 0.34 -5.67 10.84
CA PRO A 47 1.29 -5.74 11.95
C PRO A 47 2.68 -6.25 11.53
N SER A 48 3.75 -5.66 12.07
CA SER A 48 5.15 -6.00 11.76
C SER A 48 5.46 -7.51 11.76
N ARG A 49 4.85 -8.27 12.67
CA ARG A 49 5.01 -9.73 12.77
C ARG A 49 4.61 -10.50 11.51
N ARG A 50 3.84 -9.89 10.60
CA ARG A 50 3.36 -10.50 9.35
C ARG A 50 4.21 -10.15 8.12
N GLU A 51 5.27 -9.35 8.26
CA GLU A 51 6.13 -8.98 7.11
C GLU A 51 6.77 -10.22 6.45
N ASN A 52 7.17 -11.20 7.25
CA ASN A 52 7.72 -12.47 6.73
C ASN A 52 6.66 -13.29 5.98
N GLU A 53 5.39 -13.24 6.39
CA GLU A 53 4.29 -13.88 5.67
C GLU A 53 4.08 -13.20 4.31
N PHE A 54 4.02 -11.87 4.30
CA PHE A 54 3.95 -11.06 3.09
C PHE A 54 5.07 -11.41 2.10
N ASN A 55 6.33 -11.40 2.54
CA ASN A 55 7.47 -11.67 1.66
C ASN A 55 7.38 -13.07 1.04
N LYS A 56 7.06 -14.10 1.83
CA LYS A 56 6.88 -15.48 1.34
C LYS A 56 5.75 -15.61 0.33
N ILE A 57 4.66 -14.88 0.51
CA ILE A 57 3.55 -14.92 -0.45
C ILE A 57 3.95 -14.18 -1.74
N LEU A 58 4.58 -13.00 -1.64
CA LEU A 58 4.98 -12.20 -2.79
C LEU A 58 6.01 -12.89 -3.69
N GLU A 59 6.90 -13.70 -3.12
CA GLU A 59 7.89 -14.51 -3.85
C GLU A 59 7.25 -15.59 -4.77
N GLN A 60 5.95 -15.89 -4.61
CA GLN A 60 5.27 -16.86 -5.45
C GLN A 60 5.20 -16.37 -6.91
N PRO A 61 5.42 -17.25 -7.91
CA PRO A 61 5.43 -16.86 -9.33
C PRO A 61 4.18 -16.11 -9.80
N THR A 62 3.03 -16.40 -9.19
CA THR A 62 1.74 -15.74 -9.46
C THR A 62 1.80 -14.22 -9.28
N PHE A 63 2.59 -13.70 -8.33
CA PHE A 63 2.66 -12.27 -8.00
C PHE A 63 3.87 -11.55 -8.59
N LYS A 64 4.72 -12.27 -9.35
CA LYS A 64 5.88 -11.70 -10.05
C LYS A 64 5.54 -10.46 -10.91
N PRO A 65 4.37 -10.37 -11.58
CA PRO A 65 4.03 -9.19 -12.38
C PRO A 65 3.87 -7.89 -11.57
N ILE A 66 3.51 -7.99 -10.28
CA ILE A 66 3.28 -6.83 -9.40
C ILE A 66 4.37 -6.65 -8.35
N GLU A 67 5.31 -7.58 -8.22
CA GLU A 67 6.36 -7.62 -7.18
C GLU A 67 7.06 -6.26 -6.97
N LYS A 68 7.41 -5.55 -8.04
CA LYS A 68 8.09 -4.25 -7.97
C LYS A 68 7.20 -3.07 -7.56
N GLN A 69 5.87 -3.25 -7.63
CA GLN A 69 4.86 -2.23 -7.37
C GLN A 69 4.26 -2.36 -5.98
N VAL A 70 4.38 -3.53 -5.36
CA VAL A 70 3.82 -3.85 -4.04
C VAL A 70 4.83 -3.55 -2.94
N SER A 71 4.36 -3.06 -1.79
CA SER A 71 5.19 -2.83 -0.61
C SER A 71 4.44 -3.14 0.68
N PHE A 72 5.19 -3.59 1.69
CA PHE A 72 4.67 -3.81 3.03
C PHE A 72 4.90 -2.60 3.94
N TRP A 73 3.84 -2.15 4.60
CA TRP A 73 3.89 -1.07 5.59
C TRP A 73 3.33 -1.56 6.93
N ASN A 74 4.14 -1.49 7.98
CA ASN A 74 3.64 -1.67 9.33
C ASN A 74 2.98 -0.39 9.86
N TYR A 75 2.26 -0.52 10.97
CA TYR A 75 1.55 0.61 11.57
C TYR A 75 2.49 1.72 12.04
N GLU A 76 3.69 1.36 12.53
CA GLU A 76 4.71 2.34 12.93
C GLU A 76 5.16 3.20 11.74
N LYS A 77 5.32 2.60 10.55
CA LYS A 77 5.64 3.32 9.32
C LYS A 77 4.49 4.21 8.86
N VAL A 78 3.25 3.74 8.96
CA VAL A 78 2.06 4.54 8.62
C VAL A 78 1.99 5.78 9.50
N GLU A 79 2.12 5.60 10.82
CA GLU A 79 2.13 6.68 11.80
C GLU A 79 3.24 7.70 11.52
N LYS A 80 4.46 7.22 11.24
CA LYS A 80 5.60 8.07 10.90
C LYS A 80 5.33 8.93 9.65
N ILE A 81 4.76 8.33 8.61
CA ILE A 81 4.43 9.06 7.37
C ILE A 81 3.32 10.08 7.63
N PHE A 82 2.30 9.72 8.39
CA PHE A 82 1.22 10.62 8.77
C PHE A 82 1.73 11.85 9.53
N ASN A 83 2.55 11.64 10.56
CA ASN A 83 3.10 12.73 11.36
C ASN A 83 4.00 13.65 10.51
N ALA A 84 4.86 13.08 9.65
CA ALA A 84 5.71 13.87 8.76
C ALA A 84 4.90 14.72 7.76
N GLU A 85 3.82 14.18 7.21
CA GLU A 85 2.94 14.92 6.29
C GLU A 85 2.14 16.00 7.02
N LYS A 86 1.69 15.71 8.25
CA LYS A 86 1.01 16.68 9.12
C LYS A 86 1.92 17.88 9.40
N ASP A 87 3.14 17.66 9.89
CA ASP A 87 4.10 18.72 10.19
C ASP A 87 4.42 19.55 8.94
N THR A 88 4.59 18.89 7.79
CA THR A 88 4.83 19.56 6.50
C THR A 88 3.65 20.45 6.10
N ASN A 89 2.43 19.98 6.30
CA ASN A 89 1.23 20.76 5.98
C ASN A 89 1.01 21.93 6.95
N GLU A 90 1.31 21.77 8.24
CA GLU A 90 1.30 22.89 9.20
C GLU A 90 2.29 23.98 8.81
N LEU A 91 3.52 23.61 8.42
CA LEU A 91 4.51 24.56 7.91
C LEU A 91 4.05 25.27 6.63
N ARG A 92 3.42 24.54 5.70
CA ARG A 92 2.88 25.14 4.46
C ARG A 92 1.80 26.18 4.75
N GLN A 93 0.94 25.95 5.73
CA GLN A 93 -0.11 26.90 6.13
C GLN A 93 0.41 28.14 6.88
N GLN A 94 1.64 28.11 7.39
CA GLN A 94 2.26 29.28 8.02
C GLN A 94 2.98 30.17 7.00
N LEU A 95 3.36 29.60 5.85
CA LEU A 95 4.12 30.29 4.80
C LEU A 95 3.22 30.92 3.71
N PHE A 96 1.93 30.55 3.66
CA PHE A 96 0.93 31.02 2.70
C PHE A 96 -0.40 31.29 3.41
#